data_AF-A0A9D5N7E6-F1
#
_entry.id   AF-A0A9D5N7E6-F1
#
_cell.length_a   1.000
_cell.length_b   1.000
_cell.length_c   1.000
_cell.angle_alpha   90.00
_cell.angle_beta   90.00
_cell.angle_gamma   90.00
#
_symmetry.space_group_name_H-M   'P 1'
#
loop_
_entity.id
_entity.type
_entity.pdbx_description
1 polymer ?
#
loop_
_entity_poly.entity_id
_entity_poly.type
_entity_poly.pdbx_seq_one_letter_code
_entity_poly.pdbx_strand_id
1 'polypeptide(L)'
;MALTIINEANRCLQCKVPMCQKGCPISTPIPQIIAEFKEGKVMDAGKQLFQNNPMSVFCAIVCDHQAQCAGHCVLGRKGSPVHFYN
;
A
#
# COMPACT_ATOMS: atom_id res chain seq x y z
N MET A 1 -13.08 -1.22 15.49
CA MET A 1 -11.78 -1.42 16.17
C MET A 1 -10.75 -0.67 15.36
N ALA A 2 -10.47 0.58 15.73
CA ALA A 2 -9.65 1.48 14.92
C ALA A 2 -8.17 1.09 15.06
N LEU A 3 -7.64 0.37 14.08
CA LEU A 3 -6.20 0.41 13.83
C LEU A 3 -5.87 1.86 13.47
N THR A 4 -4.99 2.50 14.22
CA THR A 4 -4.44 3.79 13.80
C THR A 4 -3.69 3.56 12.49
N ILE A 5 -3.71 4.54 11.57
CA ILE A 5 -3.04 4.45 10.26
C ILE A 5 -1.57 4.03 10.40
N ILE A 6 -0.91 4.49 11.47
CA ILE A 6 0.46 4.15 11.82
C ILE A 6 0.60 2.65 12.19
N ASN A 7 -0.34 2.09 12.96
CA ASN A 7 -0.31 0.66 13.29
C ASN A 7 -0.45 -0.19 12.03
N GLU A 8 -1.30 0.20 11.08
CA GLU A 8 -1.44 -0.50 9.81
C GLU A 8 -0.17 -0.40 8.95
N ALA A 9 0.41 0.80 8.83
CA ALA A 9 1.69 1.01 8.15
C ALA A 9 2.82 0.15 8.74
N ASN A 10 2.83 -0.04 10.07
CA ASN A 10 3.81 -0.88 10.77
C ASN A 10 3.69 -2.37 10.46
N ARG A 11 2.57 -2.84 9.92
CA ARG A 11 2.40 -4.24 9.50
C ARG A 11 3.10 -4.55 8.18
N CYS A 12 3.48 -3.53 7.40
CA CYS A 12 4.21 -3.72 6.15
C CYS A 12 5.59 -4.35 6.40
N LEU A 13 5.80 -5.52 5.79
CA LEU A 13 7.01 -6.32 5.97
C LEU A 13 8.23 -5.79 5.21
N GLN A 14 8.10 -4.72 4.42
CA GLN A 14 9.15 -4.24 3.51
C GLN A 14 9.78 -5.38 2.69
N CYS A 15 8.90 -6.13 2.00
CA CYS A 15 9.28 -7.33 1.27
C CYS A 15 10.37 -7.04 0.23
N LYS A 16 11.45 -7.84 0.21
CA LYS A 16 12.50 -7.78 -0.82
C LYS A 16 11.93 -7.92 -2.23
N VAL A 17 10.92 -8.77 -2.41
CA VAL A 17 10.14 -8.88 -3.65
C VAL A 17 8.70 -8.47 -3.34
N PRO A 18 8.30 -7.23 -3.65
CA PRO A 18 6.99 -6.70 -3.28
C PRO A 18 5.90 -7.24 -4.21
N MET A 19 5.29 -8.34 -3.81
CA MET A 19 4.19 -8.96 -4.57
C MET A 19 2.96 -8.04 -4.68
N CYS A 20 2.71 -7.18 -3.68
CA CYS A 20 1.65 -6.17 -3.74
C CYS A 20 1.86 -5.15 -4.88
N GLN A 21 3.11 -4.78 -5.17
CA GLN A 21 3.44 -3.92 -6.31
C GLN A 21 3.26 -4.67 -7.64
N LYS A 22 3.71 -5.93 -7.73
CA LYS A 22 3.49 -6.76 -8.93
C LYS A 22 2.01 -7.03 -9.22
N GLY A 23 1.19 -7.17 -8.17
CA GLY A 23 -0.25 -7.37 -8.27
C GLY A 23 -1.03 -6.08 -8.54
N CYS A 24 -0.39 -4.92 -8.51
CA CYS A 24 -1.00 -3.65 -8.89
C CYS A 24 -0.86 -3.44 -10.40
N PRO A 25 -1.95 -3.18 -11.15
CA PRO A 25 -1.89 -3.00 -12.61
C PRO A 25 -0.93 -1.91 -13.09
N ILE A 26 -0.72 -0.87 -12.28
CA ILE A 26 0.19 0.25 -12.57
C ILE A 26 1.48 0.22 -11.74
N SER A 27 1.75 -0.91 -11.06
CA SER A 27 2.96 -1.13 -10.27
C SER A 27 3.23 -0.06 -9.21
N THR A 28 2.19 0.39 -8.49
CA THR A 28 2.33 1.39 -7.42
C THR A 28 3.36 0.95 -6.38
N PRO A 29 4.33 1.81 -6.02
CA PRO A 29 5.44 1.47 -5.13
C PRO A 29 5.03 1.48 -3.65
N ILE A 30 4.04 0.65 -3.30
CA ILE A 30 3.40 0.58 -1.98
C ILE A 30 4.41 0.50 -0.82
N PRO A 31 5.44 -0.38 -0.83
CA PRO A 31 6.37 -0.46 0.29
C PRO A 31 7.20 0.82 0.49
N GLN A 32 7.61 1.48 -0.61
CA GLN A 32 8.35 2.74 -0.56
C GLN A 32 7.50 3.87 0.00
N ILE A 33 6.26 4.01 -0.48
CA ILE A 33 5.33 5.01 0.02
C ILE A 33 5.07 4.81 1.53
N ILE A 34 4.89 3.57 1.97
CA ILE A 34 4.73 3.25 3.40
C ILE A 34 6.01 3.55 4.20
N ALA A 35 7.20 3.29 3.64
CA ALA A 35 8.46 3.61 4.30
C ALA A 35 8.62 5.12 4.51
N GLU A 36 8.40 5.93 3.45
CA GLU A 36 8.45 7.39 3.51
C GLU A 36 7.42 7.95 4.50
N PHE A 37 6.20 7.41 4.49
CA PHE A 37 5.17 7.76 5.48
C PHE A 37 5.63 7.49 6.92
N LYS A 38 6.24 6.33 7.19
CA LYS A 38 6.76 5.96 8.52
C LYS A 38 7.93 6.83 8.97
N GLU A 39 8.69 7.40 8.04
CA GLU A 39 9.78 8.35 8.31
C GLU A 39 9.27 9.78 8.58
N GLY A 40 7.94 10.00 8.57
CA GLY A 40 7.34 11.33 8.74
C GLY A 40 7.35 12.17 7.46
N LYS A 41 7.80 11.61 6.33
CA LYS A 41 7.86 12.29 5.02
C LYS A 41 6.52 12.19 4.28
N VAL A 42 5.44 12.60 4.94
CA VAL A 42 4.06 12.42 4.45
C VAL A 42 3.85 13.12 3.10
N MET A 43 4.40 14.31 2.91
CA MET A 43 4.26 15.07 1.67
C MET A 43 5.00 14.42 0.50
N ASP A 44 6.20 13.88 0.74
CA ASP A 44 6.98 13.19 -0.29
C ASP A 44 6.30 11.86 -0.68
N ALA A 45 5.81 11.10 0.30
CA ALA A 45 5.05 9.87 0.08
C ALA A 45 3.80 10.13 -0.76
N GLY A 46 3.05 11.20 -0.44
CA GLY A 46 1.87 11.61 -1.20
C GLY A 46 2.22 12.06 -2.62
N LYS A 47 3.31 12.82 -2.80
CA LYS A 47 3.80 13.24 -4.11
C LYS A 47 4.22 12.04 -4.96
N GLN A 48 4.95 11.09 -4.40
CA GLN A 48 5.39 9.87 -5.08
C GLN A 48 4.18 9.01 -5.49
N LEU A 49 3.20 8.84 -4.59
CA LEU A 49 1.95 8.16 -4.90
C LEU A 49 1.21 8.84 -6.05
N PHE A 50 1.06 10.16 -6.01
CA PHE A 50 0.34 10.90 -7.04
C PHE A 50 1.05 10.88 -8.40
N GLN A 51 2.39 10.95 -8.41
CA GLN A 51 3.18 10.88 -9.64
C GLN A 51 3.03 9.54 -10.37
N ASN A 52 2.94 8.43 -9.62
CA ASN A 52 2.68 7.11 -10.20
C ASN A 52 1.19 6.87 -10.47
N ASN A 53 0.33 7.30 -9.55
CA ASN A 53 -1.11 7.09 -9.60
C ASN A 53 -1.86 8.42 -9.32
N PRO A 54 -2.08 9.25 -10.37
CA PRO A 54 -2.84 10.50 -10.25
C PRO A 54 -4.30 10.30 -9.84
N MET A 55 -4.83 9.08 -10.00
CA MET A 55 -6.19 8.70 -9.62
C MET A 55 -6.21 7.91 -8.29
N SER A 56 -5.18 8.03 -7.46
CA SER A 56 -5.04 7.27 -6.20
C SER A 56 -6.26 7.31 -5.29
N VAL A 57 -6.95 8.45 -5.19
CA VAL A 57 -8.21 8.57 -4.42
C VAL A 57 -9.32 7.70 -5.01
N PHE A 58 -9.47 7.70 -6.35
CA PHE A 58 -10.45 6.84 -7.01
C PHE A 58 -10.06 5.37 -6.89
N CYS A 59 -8.79 5.02 -7.14
CA CYS A 59 -8.28 3.66 -6.99
C CYS A 59 -8.55 3.11 -5.59
N ALA A 60 -8.36 3.90 -4.54
CA ALA A 60 -8.62 3.49 -3.16
C ALA A 60 -10.09 3.07 -2.90
N ILE A 61 -11.02 3.49 -3.77
CA ILE A 61 -12.45 3.19 -3.66
C ILE A 61 -12.89 2.11 -4.65
N VAL A 62 -12.38 2.15 -5.89
CA VAL A 62 -12.93 1.33 -7.00
C VAL A 62 -12.08 0.13 -7.38
N CYS A 63 -10.80 0.10 -6.98
CA CYS A 63 -9.95 -1.05 -7.32
C CYS A 63 -10.42 -2.30 -6.57
N ASP A 64 -10.39 -3.45 -7.26
CA ASP A 64 -10.53 -4.75 -6.62
C ASP A 64 -9.22 -5.10 -5.90
N HIS A 65 -9.03 -4.51 -4.71
CA HIS A 65 -7.81 -4.69 -3.92
C HIS A 65 -7.58 -6.15 -3.54
N GLN A 66 -8.66 -6.93 -3.34
CA GLN A 66 -8.57 -8.34 -2.98
C GLN A 66 -8.04 -9.20 -4.12
N ALA A 67 -8.38 -8.90 -5.38
CA ALA A 67 -7.76 -9.55 -6.52
C ALA A 67 -6.36 -8.97 -6.86
N GLN A 68 -6.09 -7.73 -6.46
CA GLN A 68 -4.88 -6.99 -6.82
C GLN A 68 -3.89 -6.89 -5.66
N CYS A 69 -3.47 -5.67 -5.29
CA CYS A 69 -2.35 -5.43 -4.37
C CYS A 69 -2.52 -6.13 -3.01
N ALA A 70 -3.72 -6.13 -2.43
CA ALA A 70 -3.99 -6.78 -1.14
C ALA A 70 -3.98 -8.31 -1.26
N GLY A 71 -4.58 -8.86 -2.33
CA GLY A 71 -4.54 -10.29 -2.63
C GLY A 71 -3.13 -10.84 -2.83
N HIS A 72 -2.24 -10.00 -3.35
CA HIS A 72 -0.84 -10.35 -3.56
C HIS A 72 0.06 -9.97 -2.37
N CYS A 73 -0.47 -9.39 -1.30
CA CYS A 73 0.33 -9.05 -0.13
C CYS A 73 0.89 -10.32 0.54
N VAL A 74 2.21 -10.39 0.75
CA VAL A 74 2.87 -11.58 1.35
C VAL A 74 2.36 -11.84 2.77
N LEU A 75 2.07 -10.79 3.54
CA LEU A 75 1.48 -10.91 4.88
C LEU A 75 0.10 -11.59 4.85
N GLY A 76 -0.67 -11.32 3.79
CA GLY A 76 -2.00 -11.90 3.57
C GLY A 76 -2.00 -13.43 3.44
N ARG A 77 -0.85 -14.06 3.18
CA ARG A 77 -0.74 -15.53 3.13
C ARG A 77 -0.87 -16.20 4.49
N LYS A 78 -0.59 -15.48 5.59
CA LYS A 78 -0.61 -16.00 6.97
C LYS A 78 -1.67 -15.31 7.85
N GLY A 79 -2.40 -14.33 7.32
CA GLY A 79 -3.34 -13.52 8.09
C GLY A 79 -3.97 -12.44 7.21
N SER A 80 -4.32 -11.29 7.78
CA SER A 80 -4.83 -10.17 6.98
C SER A 80 -3.69 -9.46 6.22
N PRO A 81 -3.93 -8.98 4.99
CA PRO A 81 -2.96 -8.17 4.26
C PRO A 81 -2.76 -6.80 4.93
N VAL A 82 -1.81 -6.03 4.40
CA VAL A 82 -1.70 -4.60 4.69
C VAL A 82 -2.74 -3.87 3.85
N HIS A 83 -3.59 -3.09 4.50
CA HIS A 83 -4.55 -2.21 3.87
C HIS A 83 -3.85 -0.90 3.46
N PHE A 84 -3.59 -0.78 2.15
CA PHE A 84 -3.06 0.44 1.51
C PHE A 84 -4.20 1.20 0.77
N TYR A 85 -5.42 1.04 1.25
CA TYR A 85 -6.64 1.61 0.67
C TYR A 85 -7.60 1.93 1.82
N ASN A 86 -8.77 2.47 1.48
CA ASN A 86 -9.77 2.95 2.43
C ASN A 86 -10.35 1.83 3.32
#